data_AF-A0A5B9MMM9-F1
#
_entry.id   AF-A0A5B9MMM9-F1
#
_cell.length_a   1.000
_cell.length_b   1.000
_cell.length_c   1.000
_cell.angle_alpha   90.00
_cell.angle_beta   90.00
_cell.angle_gamma   90.00
#
_symmetry.space_group_name_H-M   'P 1'
#
loop_
_entity.id
_entity.type
_entity.pdbx_description
1 polymer ?
#
loop_
_entity_poly.entity_id
_entity_poly.type
_entity_poly.pdbx_seq_one_letter_code
_entity_poly.pdbx_strand_id
1 'polypeptide(L)'
;MGITIHYRGTVDDLGKIETMDRLRRKNDLRSERMTRRIAEATASGMSVNEAFELAMQEEGFSPPSREAADGDERLIEDVSQKQPWLESLPSHPFDRDSQPSRSDTHPAVTEAESFLMAAMKLAKEERDTSPFVSILTRASMDMLGGVVQATSDDFSALTHRALAISQLKRALAGHAYARGAIFGLRSAEVISQEQSSAFHDQLESLLGTIHQLTEDAWA
;
A
#
# COMPACT_ATOMS: atom_id res chain seq x y z
N MET A 1 15.19 -27.04 0.52
CA MET A 1 13.90 -27.72 0.29
C MET A 1 13.14 -26.90 -0.74
N GLY A 2 12.82 -27.47 -1.91
CA GLY A 2 12.06 -26.77 -2.94
C GLY A 2 10.57 -26.93 -2.69
N ILE A 3 9.81 -25.83 -2.70
CA ILE A 3 8.35 -25.84 -2.58
C ILE A 3 7.79 -26.05 -3.99
N THR A 4 7.09 -27.16 -4.21
CA THR A 4 6.35 -27.43 -5.44
C THR A 4 4.92 -26.94 -5.27
N ILE A 5 4.54 -25.89 -6.00
CA ILE A 5 3.17 -25.35 -5.99
C ILE A 5 2.37 -26.05 -7.09
N HIS A 6 1.35 -26.81 -6.72
CA HIS A 6 0.41 -27.43 -7.66
C HIS A 6 -0.70 -26.45 -8.00
N TYR A 7 -0.70 -25.93 -9.23
CA TYR A 7 -1.75 -25.04 -9.74
C TYR A 7 -2.95 -25.87 -10.24
N ARG A 8 -4.12 -25.73 -9.60
CA ARG A 8 -5.41 -26.28 -10.05
C ARG A 8 -6.21 -25.20 -10.77
N GLY A 9 -5.75 -24.80 -11.96
CA GLY A 9 -6.47 -23.87 -12.85
C GLY A 9 -7.05 -24.58 -14.06
N THR A 10 -8.10 -24.01 -14.65
CA THR A 10 -8.61 -24.42 -15.97
C THR A 10 -7.68 -23.91 -17.07
N VAL A 11 -7.78 -24.46 -18.30
CA VAL A 11 -6.93 -24.04 -19.43
C VAL A 11 -7.09 -22.53 -19.73
N ASP A 12 -8.26 -21.96 -19.45
CA ASP A 12 -8.52 -20.52 -19.58
C ASP A 12 -7.80 -19.66 -18.53
N ASP A 13 -7.48 -20.23 -17.37
CA ASP A 13 -6.72 -19.53 -16.32
C ASP A 13 -5.23 -19.39 -16.69
N LEU A 14 -4.69 -20.35 -17.45
CA LEU A 14 -3.31 -20.29 -17.94
C LEU A 14 -3.09 -19.12 -18.92
N GLY A 15 -4.05 -18.85 -19.81
CA GLY A 15 -3.98 -17.72 -20.74
C GLY A 15 -4.06 -16.37 -20.02
N LYS A 16 -4.85 -16.28 -18.94
CA LYS A 16 -4.93 -15.07 -18.11
C LYS A 16 -3.63 -14.82 -17.34
N ILE A 17 -3.01 -15.86 -16.78
CA ILE A 17 -1.71 -15.76 -16.09
C ILE A 17 -0.62 -15.29 -17.04
N GLU A 18 -0.53 -15.86 -18.25
CA GLU A 18 0.46 -15.45 -19.25
C GLU A 18 0.27 -14.00 -19.68
N THR A 19 -0.99 -13.56 -19.81
CA THR A 19 -1.33 -12.16 -20.11
C THR A 19 -0.93 -11.23 -18.96
N MET A 20 -1.21 -11.62 -17.72
CA MET A 20 -0.82 -10.85 -16.53
C MET A 20 0.69 -10.78 -16.35
N ASP A 21 1.40 -11.88 -16.56
CA ASP A 21 2.87 -11.92 -16.50
C ASP A 21 3.49 -11.04 -17.58
N ARG A 22 2.92 -11.05 -18.79
CA ARG A 22 3.36 -10.17 -19.88
C ARG A 22 3.12 -8.70 -19.55
N LEU A 23 1.98 -8.36 -18.96
CA LEU A 23 1.67 -6.99 -18.52
C LEU A 23 2.59 -6.56 -17.38
N ARG A 24 2.85 -7.44 -16.42
CA ARG A 24 3.76 -7.19 -15.29
C ARG A 24 5.17 -6.92 -15.78
N ARG A 25 5.74 -7.80 -16.62
CA ARG A 25 7.08 -7.59 -17.20
C ARG A 25 7.17 -6.29 -18.00
N LYS A 26 6.11 -5.95 -18.75
CA LYS A 26 6.05 -4.69 -19.50
C LYS A 26 6.01 -3.48 -18.56
N ASN A 27 5.30 -3.59 -17.44
CA ASN A 27 5.25 -2.55 -16.42
C ASN A 27 6.60 -2.41 -15.70
N ASP A 28 7.22 -3.52 -15.30
CA ASP A 28 8.52 -3.54 -14.63
C ASP A 28 9.60 -2.87 -15.50
N LEU A 29 9.68 -3.24 -16.79
CA LEU A 29 10.60 -2.60 -17.75
C LEU A 29 10.31 -1.11 -17.94
N ARG A 30 9.04 -0.71 -17.89
CA ARG A 30 8.64 0.69 -18.00
C ARG A 30 9.02 1.48 -16.77
N SER A 31 8.78 0.93 -15.59
CA SER A 31 9.15 1.53 -14.31
C SER A 31 10.65 1.68 -14.20
N GLU A 32 11.43 0.68 -14.61
CA GLU A 32 12.89 0.74 -14.62
C GLU A 32 13.42 1.85 -15.54
N ARG A 33 12.87 1.98 -16.76
CA ARG A 33 13.23 3.08 -17.68
C ARG A 33 12.89 4.45 -17.11
N MET A 34 11.72 4.58 -16.48
CA MET A 34 11.30 5.84 -15.84
C MET A 34 12.24 6.22 -14.70
N THR A 35 12.56 5.28 -13.80
CA THR A 35 13.49 5.52 -12.68
C THR A 35 14.88 5.90 -13.18
N ARG A 36 15.38 5.23 -14.22
CA ARG A 36 16.68 5.54 -14.82
C ARG A 36 16.71 6.96 -15.39
N ARG A 37 15.68 7.36 -16.13
CA ARG A 37 15.57 8.71 -16.72
C ARG A 37 15.51 9.80 -15.65
N ILE A 38 14.74 9.57 -14.59
CA ILE A 38 14.69 10.51 -13.45
C ILE A 38 16.08 10.67 -12.83
N ALA A 39 16.81 9.57 -12.64
CA ALA A 39 18.16 9.60 -12.07
C ALA A 39 19.16 10.32 -13.00
N GLU A 40 19.11 10.05 -14.31
CA GLU A 40 19.97 10.70 -15.31
C GLU A 40 19.69 12.21 -15.42
N ALA A 41 18.42 12.62 -15.42
CA ALA A 41 18.01 14.02 -15.46
C ALA A 41 18.38 14.75 -14.15
N THR A 42 18.17 14.12 -12.99
CA THR A 42 18.58 14.68 -11.69
C THR A 42 20.10 14.83 -11.60
N ALA A 43 20.86 13.85 -12.11
CA ALA A 43 22.32 13.93 -12.19
C ALA A 43 22.81 15.05 -13.11
N SER A 44 21.98 15.45 -14.09
CA SER A 44 22.25 16.59 -14.98
C SER A 44 21.87 17.95 -14.36
N GLY A 45 21.47 17.97 -13.08
CA GLY A 45 21.12 19.19 -12.35
C GLY A 45 19.66 19.62 -12.49
N MET A 46 18.80 18.78 -13.10
CA MET A 46 17.37 19.04 -13.20
C MET A 46 16.69 18.80 -11.85
N SER A 47 15.65 19.58 -11.52
CA SER A 47 14.90 19.32 -10.29
C SER A 47 14.15 17.99 -10.40
N VAL A 48 13.90 17.32 -9.26
CA VAL A 48 13.22 16.01 -9.23
C VAL A 48 11.85 16.07 -9.92
N ASN A 49 11.13 17.20 -9.81
CA ASN A 49 9.83 17.38 -10.43
C ASN A 49 9.93 17.52 -11.96
N GLU A 50 10.89 18.30 -12.47
CA GLU A 50 11.14 18.42 -13.91
C GLU A 50 11.65 17.11 -14.50
N ALA A 51 12.52 16.39 -13.78
CA ALA A 51 13.03 15.08 -14.17
C ALA A 51 11.90 14.03 -14.26
N PHE A 52 10.92 14.12 -13.35
CA PHE A 52 9.73 13.28 -13.37
C PHE A 52 8.80 13.61 -14.55
N GLU A 53 8.51 14.89 -14.79
CA GLU A 53 7.68 15.34 -15.93
C GLU A 53 8.30 14.93 -17.27
N LEU A 54 9.62 15.11 -17.43
CA LEU A 54 10.36 14.68 -18.60
C LEU A 54 10.27 13.15 -18.80
N ALA A 55 10.49 12.38 -17.74
CA ALA A 55 10.41 10.92 -17.80
C ALA A 55 9.00 10.42 -18.14
N MET A 56 7.95 11.11 -17.67
CA MET A 56 6.57 10.80 -18.04
C MET A 56 6.29 11.09 -19.51
N GLN A 57 6.73 12.25 -20.02
CA GLN A 57 6.56 12.63 -21.42
C GLN A 57 7.26 11.64 -22.36
N GLU A 58 8.49 11.21 -22.03
CA GLU A 58 9.23 10.23 -22.82
C GLU A 58 8.68 8.79 -22.74
N GLU A 59 7.87 8.47 -21.73
CA GLU A 59 7.11 7.22 -21.67
C GLU A 59 5.69 7.37 -22.27
N GLY A 60 5.39 8.51 -22.89
CA GLY A 60 4.12 8.77 -23.57
C GLY A 60 2.94 9.06 -22.63
N PHE A 61 3.23 9.48 -21.40
CA PHE A 61 2.21 10.01 -20.49
C PHE A 61 2.16 11.53 -20.60
N SER A 62 0.95 12.09 -20.72
CA SER A 62 0.76 13.52 -20.56
C SER A 62 0.80 13.84 -19.06
N PRO A 63 1.78 14.64 -18.58
CA PRO A 63 1.69 15.17 -17.22
C PRO A 63 0.40 15.98 -17.09
N PRO A 64 -0.28 15.93 -15.92
CA PRO A 64 -1.38 16.85 -15.67
C PRO A 64 -0.85 18.28 -15.79
N SER A 65 -1.42 19.07 -16.71
CA SER A 65 -0.93 20.40 -17.06
C SER A 65 -0.78 21.29 -15.83
N ARG A 66 0.45 21.73 -15.57
CA ARG A 66 0.82 22.57 -14.43
C ARG A 66 0.40 24.04 -14.60
N GLU A 67 -0.04 24.41 -15.79
CA GLU A 67 -0.52 25.76 -16.14
C GLU A 67 -1.90 26.12 -15.53
N ALA A 68 -2.58 25.18 -14.87
CA ALA A 68 -3.85 25.46 -14.18
C ALA A 68 -3.68 25.99 -12.73
N ALA A 69 -2.45 26.17 -12.24
CA ALA A 69 -2.19 26.50 -10.84
C ALA A 69 -1.76 27.96 -10.58
N ASP A 70 -1.44 28.74 -11.60
CA ASP A 70 -1.03 30.15 -11.45
C ASP A 70 -1.77 31.03 -12.46
N GLY A 71 -3.00 31.44 -12.11
CA GLY A 71 -3.72 32.44 -12.90
C GLY A 71 -5.23 32.41 -12.73
N ASP A 72 -5.71 33.31 -11.88
CA ASP A 72 -7.00 33.98 -11.97
C ASP A 72 -8.26 33.20 -11.54
N GLU A 73 -8.78 33.59 -10.37
CA GLU A 73 -10.18 33.48 -10.01
C GLU A 73 -11.04 34.27 -11.02
N ARG A 74 -11.48 33.65 -12.12
CA ARG A 74 -12.73 33.92 -12.88
C ARG A 74 -12.60 33.42 -14.33
N LEU A 75 -13.15 32.23 -14.60
CA LEU A 75 -13.94 31.88 -15.78
C LEU A 75 -14.12 30.36 -15.78
N ILE A 76 -15.13 29.89 -15.05
CA ILE A 76 -15.79 28.64 -15.38
C ILE A 76 -16.60 28.95 -16.64
N GLU A 77 -16.05 28.70 -17.81
CA GLU A 77 -16.85 28.51 -19.01
C GLU A 77 -16.11 27.61 -20.02
N ASP A 78 -16.74 26.46 -20.23
CA ASP A 78 -16.68 25.60 -21.41
C ASP A 78 -15.52 24.60 -21.58
N VAL A 79 -15.60 23.51 -20.82
CA VAL A 79 -15.32 22.18 -21.40
C VAL A 79 -16.57 21.32 -21.23
N SER A 80 -17.61 21.68 -21.99
CA SER A 80 -18.77 20.83 -22.25
C SER A 80 -18.37 19.68 -23.19
N GLN A 81 -17.55 18.76 -22.68
CA GLN A 81 -17.46 17.41 -23.24
C GLN A 81 -17.99 16.46 -22.18
N LYS A 82 -19.23 16.00 -22.40
CA LYS A 82 -19.89 14.93 -21.65
C LYS A 82 -18.91 13.79 -21.43
N GLN A 83 -18.34 13.73 -20.24
CA GLN A 83 -17.53 12.63 -19.78
C GLN A 83 -18.49 11.45 -19.53
N PRO A 84 -18.45 10.36 -20.34
CA PRO A 84 -19.44 9.28 -20.25
C PRO A 84 -19.43 8.58 -18.88
N TRP A 85 -18.31 8.69 -18.15
CA TRP A 85 -18.17 8.16 -16.80
C TRP A 85 -18.95 8.97 -15.75
N LEU A 86 -19.28 10.24 -15.98
CA LEU A 86 -20.16 11.01 -15.08
C LEU A 86 -21.57 10.41 -15.02
N GLU A 87 -22.05 9.83 -16.12
CA GLU A 87 -23.35 9.14 -16.19
C GLU A 87 -23.34 7.79 -15.46
N SER A 88 -22.14 7.24 -15.23
CA SER A 88 -21.94 5.98 -14.48
C SER A 88 -21.71 6.21 -12.99
N LEU A 89 -21.44 7.45 -12.58
CA LEU A 89 -21.25 7.78 -11.18
C LEU A 89 -22.63 7.98 -10.54
N PRO A 90 -22.88 7.39 -9.36
CA PRO A 90 -24.09 7.69 -8.60
C PRO A 90 -24.16 9.20 -8.35
N SER A 91 -25.37 9.77 -8.48
CA SER A 91 -25.62 11.22 -8.37
C SER A 91 -25.17 11.81 -7.03
N HIS A 92 -25.01 10.96 -6.01
CA HIS A 92 -24.49 11.31 -4.69
C HIS A 92 -23.53 10.21 -4.19
N PRO A 93 -22.23 10.26 -4.54
CA PRO A 93 -21.26 9.24 -4.09
C PRO A 93 -20.97 9.28 -2.58
N PHE A 94 -21.55 10.26 -1.86
CA PHE A 94 -21.38 10.48 -0.43
C PHE A 94 -22.73 10.64 0.30
N ASP A 95 -23.83 10.17 -0.29
CA ASP A 95 -25.14 10.24 0.37
C ASP A 95 -25.13 9.45 1.69
N ARG A 96 -25.76 10.03 2.71
CA ARG A 96 -25.81 9.52 4.08
C ARG A 96 -26.42 8.13 4.23
N ASP A 97 -27.09 7.60 3.19
CA ASP A 97 -27.64 6.25 3.17
C ASP A 97 -26.58 5.19 2.81
N SER A 98 -25.42 5.62 2.31
CA SER A 98 -24.17 4.85 2.35
C SER A 98 -23.52 5.02 3.72
N GLN A 99 -24.28 4.85 4.81
CA GLN A 99 -23.60 4.63 6.09
C GLN A 99 -22.81 3.34 5.88
N PRO A 100 -21.46 3.35 5.95
CA PRO A 100 -20.79 2.11 6.27
C PRO A 100 -21.48 1.67 7.55
N SER A 101 -22.12 0.50 7.50
CA SER A 101 -22.57 -0.15 8.71
C SER A 101 -21.36 -0.05 9.62
N ARG A 102 -21.47 0.72 10.72
CA ARG A 102 -20.40 0.81 11.71
C ARG A 102 -20.32 -0.61 12.27
N SER A 103 -19.61 -1.48 11.57
CA SER A 103 -19.17 -2.73 12.12
C SER A 103 -18.29 -2.32 13.27
N ASP A 104 -18.57 -2.86 14.45
CA ASP A 104 -17.66 -2.79 15.57
C ASP A 104 -16.23 -2.99 15.06
N THR A 105 -15.34 -2.05 15.36
CA THR A 105 -13.96 -2.07 14.88
C THR A 105 -13.38 -3.44 15.21
N HIS A 106 -12.99 -4.20 14.18
CA HIS A 106 -12.51 -5.57 14.39
C HIS A 106 -11.33 -5.55 15.37
N PRO A 107 -11.26 -6.45 16.38
CA PRO A 107 -10.21 -6.41 17.41
C PRO A 107 -8.78 -6.36 16.84
N ALA A 108 -8.55 -7.08 15.73
CA ALA A 108 -7.28 -7.04 14.99
C ALA A 108 -6.87 -5.64 14.52
N VAL A 109 -7.85 -4.82 14.13
CA VAL A 109 -7.61 -3.44 13.68
C VAL A 109 -7.15 -2.60 14.86
N THR A 110 -7.80 -2.72 16.02
CA THR A 110 -7.39 -2.02 17.25
C THR A 110 -5.99 -2.42 17.71
N GLU A 111 -5.65 -3.70 17.59
CA GLU A 111 -4.31 -4.20 17.88
C GLU A 111 -3.25 -3.60 16.93
N ALA A 112 -3.52 -3.62 15.62
CA ALA A 112 -2.61 -3.07 14.61
C ALA A 112 -2.47 -1.54 14.73
N GLU A 113 -3.55 -0.84 15.09
CA GLU A 113 -3.55 0.59 15.36
C GLU A 113 -2.70 0.91 16.59
N SER A 114 -2.81 0.12 17.65
CA SER A 114 -1.99 0.29 18.86
C SER A 114 -0.49 0.15 18.54
N PHE A 115 -0.12 -0.83 17.71
CA PHE A 115 1.25 -1.00 17.23
C PHE A 115 1.73 0.20 16.41
N LEU A 116 0.91 0.68 15.45
CA LEU A 116 1.23 1.88 14.67
C LEU A 116 1.43 3.10 15.56
N MET A 117 0.58 3.30 16.56
CA MET A 117 0.68 4.43 17.49
C MET A 117 1.97 4.37 18.32
N ALA A 118 2.40 3.18 18.74
CA ALA A 118 3.70 2.98 19.39
C ALA A 118 4.87 3.33 18.44
N ALA A 119 4.82 2.88 17.19
CA ALA A 119 5.83 3.21 16.18
C ALA A 119 5.88 4.72 15.87
N MET A 120 4.72 5.38 15.76
CA MET A 120 4.64 6.82 15.52
C MET A 120 5.12 7.64 16.72
N LYS A 121 4.87 7.17 17.94
CA LYS A 121 5.42 7.79 19.15
C LYS A 121 6.94 7.74 19.12
N LEU A 122 7.54 6.58 18.83
CA LEU A 122 8.98 6.45 18.66
C LEU A 122 9.49 7.38 17.54
N ALA A 123 8.78 7.45 16.42
CA ALA A 123 9.15 8.33 15.31
C ALA A 123 9.09 9.82 15.65
N LYS A 124 8.28 10.22 16.63
CA LYS A 124 8.25 11.59 17.14
C LYS A 124 9.45 11.88 18.03
N GLU A 125 9.90 10.89 18.79
CA GLU A 125 11.02 11.00 19.73
C GLU A 125 12.39 10.93 19.01
N GLU A 126 12.50 10.09 17.97
CA GLU A 126 13.77 9.69 17.34
C GLU A 126 13.85 9.97 15.82
N ARG A 127 13.14 11.02 15.36
CA ARG A 127 12.81 11.24 13.94
C ARG A 127 14.02 11.32 13.00
N ASP A 128 15.14 11.84 13.49
CA ASP A 128 16.36 12.09 12.70
C ASP A 128 17.50 11.12 13.03
N THR A 129 17.28 10.19 13.97
CA THR A 129 18.37 9.36 14.54
C THR A 129 18.65 8.10 13.73
N SER A 130 17.63 7.53 13.06
CA SER A 130 17.79 6.23 12.40
C SER A 130 16.84 5.98 11.23
N PRO A 131 17.34 5.48 10.07
CA PRO A 131 16.49 5.10 8.95
C PRO A 131 15.50 3.99 9.33
N PHE A 132 15.82 3.17 10.33
CA PHE A 132 14.93 2.09 10.79
C PHE A 132 13.62 2.60 11.41
N VAL A 133 13.58 3.84 11.92
CA VAL A 133 12.34 4.46 12.42
C VAL A 133 11.34 4.65 11.27
N SER A 134 11.81 5.13 10.13
CA SER A 134 10.98 5.32 8.93
C SER A 134 10.48 3.98 8.37
N ILE A 135 11.35 2.96 8.37
CA ILE A 135 11.00 1.60 7.96
C ILE A 135 9.94 1.02 8.89
N LEU A 136 10.12 1.14 10.21
CA LEU A 136 9.15 0.66 11.20
C LEU A 136 7.79 1.34 11.03
N THR A 137 7.77 2.65 10.84
CA THR A 137 6.54 3.42 10.65
C THR A 137 5.79 2.97 9.39
N ARG A 138 6.50 2.85 8.25
CA ARG A 138 5.91 2.37 7.00
C ARG A 138 5.41 0.93 7.12
N ALA A 139 6.20 0.05 7.72
CA ALA A 139 5.84 -1.34 7.97
C ALA A 139 4.56 -1.46 8.83
N SER A 140 4.44 -0.60 9.84
CA SER A 140 3.24 -0.52 10.69
C SER A 140 2.00 -0.07 9.92
N MET A 141 2.15 0.91 9.02
CA MET A 141 1.07 1.37 8.14
C MET A 141 0.63 0.27 7.15
N ASP A 142 1.58 -0.47 6.58
CA ASP A 142 1.26 -1.60 5.68
C ASP A 142 0.53 -2.72 6.41
N MET A 143 0.90 -2.97 7.66
CA MET A 143 0.22 -3.94 8.53
C MET A 143 -1.20 -3.50 8.87
N LEU A 144 -1.39 -2.28 9.38
CA LEU A 144 -2.71 -1.74 9.68
C LEU A 144 -3.60 -1.69 8.43
N GLY A 145 -3.09 -1.15 7.32
CA GLY A 145 -3.85 -1.03 6.08
C GLY A 145 -4.26 -2.40 5.51
N GLY A 146 -3.37 -3.39 5.58
CA GLY A 146 -3.69 -4.76 5.19
C GLY A 146 -4.76 -5.41 6.08
N VAL A 147 -4.66 -5.25 7.40
CA VAL A 147 -5.66 -5.77 8.34
C VAL A 147 -7.02 -5.10 8.15
N VAL A 148 -7.07 -3.76 8.10
CA VAL A 148 -8.31 -3.00 7.91
C VAL A 148 -9.06 -3.44 6.65
N GLN A 149 -8.35 -3.58 5.52
CA GLN A 149 -8.96 -3.99 4.26
C GLN A 149 -9.29 -5.49 4.22
N ALA A 150 -8.59 -6.33 4.97
CA ALA A 150 -8.93 -7.74 5.08
C ALA A 150 -10.19 -7.97 5.92
N THR A 151 -10.47 -7.09 6.88
CA THR A 151 -11.61 -7.20 7.80
C THR A 151 -12.82 -6.34 7.39
N SER A 152 -12.77 -5.64 6.26
CA SER A 152 -13.84 -4.72 5.84
C SER A 152 -15.06 -5.40 5.23
N ASP A 153 -14.85 -6.54 4.58
CA ASP A 153 -15.90 -7.29 3.88
C ASP A 153 -16.04 -8.69 4.47
N ASP A 154 -17.21 -9.30 4.28
CA ASP A 154 -17.41 -10.70 4.65
C ASP A 154 -16.72 -11.66 3.68
N PHE A 155 -16.38 -12.86 4.17
CA PHE A 155 -15.79 -13.92 3.35
C PHE A 155 -16.84 -14.74 2.60
N SER A 156 -18.00 -14.16 2.26
CA SER A 156 -19.08 -14.89 1.57
C SER A 156 -18.77 -15.11 0.09
N ALA A 157 -18.14 -14.13 -0.57
CA ALA A 157 -17.80 -14.17 -1.99
C ALA A 157 -16.33 -14.55 -2.21
N LEU A 158 -16.08 -15.35 -3.25
CA LEU A 158 -14.72 -15.78 -3.63
C LEU A 158 -13.81 -14.60 -3.98
N THR A 159 -14.38 -13.53 -4.54
CA THR A 159 -13.67 -12.26 -4.81
C THR A 159 -13.25 -11.55 -3.54
N HIS A 160 -14.12 -11.49 -2.52
CA HIS A 160 -13.81 -10.87 -1.22
C HIS A 160 -12.71 -11.66 -0.50
N ARG A 161 -12.80 -13.00 -0.50
CA ARG A 161 -11.74 -13.87 0.04
C ARG A 161 -10.39 -13.64 -0.65
N ALA A 162 -10.37 -13.61 -1.99
CA ALA A 162 -9.13 -13.39 -2.74
C ALA A 162 -8.52 -12.02 -2.42
N LEU A 163 -9.35 -10.98 -2.30
CA LEU A 163 -8.91 -9.65 -1.89
C LEU A 163 -8.35 -9.67 -0.47
N ALA A 164 -9.09 -10.23 0.50
CA ALA A 164 -8.66 -10.35 1.88
C ALA A 164 -7.31 -11.07 2.00
N ILE A 165 -7.12 -12.19 1.31
CA ILE A 165 -5.84 -12.91 1.25
C ILE A 165 -4.71 -12.02 0.71
N SER A 166 -4.96 -11.21 -0.32
CA SER A 166 -3.98 -10.27 -0.83
C SER A 166 -3.60 -9.21 0.21
N GLN A 167 -4.58 -8.72 0.98
CA GLN A 167 -4.34 -7.71 2.01
C GLN A 167 -3.65 -8.30 3.25
N LEU A 168 -3.97 -9.53 3.64
CA LEU A 168 -3.27 -10.24 4.71
C LEU A 168 -1.82 -10.55 4.32
N LYS A 169 -1.53 -10.85 3.05
CA LYS A 169 -0.15 -10.95 2.55
C LYS A 169 0.61 -9.64 2.66
N ARG A 170 -0.04 -8.51 2.37
CA ARG A 170 0.54 -7.17 2.60
C ARG A 170 0.82 -6.97 4.09
N ALA A 171 -0.11 -7.35 4.96
CA ALA A 171 0.09 -7.23 6.40
C ALA A 171 1.26 -8.09 6.91
N LEU A 172 1.41 -9.32 6.42
CA LEU A 172 2.56 -10.20 6.71
C LEU A 172 3.88 -9.59 6.25
N ALA A 173 3.92 -8.97 5.08
CA ALA A 173 5.11 -8.26 4.60
C ALA A 173 5.45 -7.09 5.54
N GLY A 174 4.44 -6.29 5.93
CA GLY A 174 4.59 -5.24 6.95
C GLY A 174 5.17 -5.78 8.26
N HIS A 175 4.61 -6.87 8.79
CA HIS A 175 5.14 -7.54 9.98
C HIS A 175 6.61 -7.95 9.84
N ALA A 176 7.01 -8.55 8.72
CA ALA A 176 8.40 -8.95 8.48
C ALA A 176 9.36 -7.76 8.45
N TYR A 177 8.98 -6.67 7.78
CA TYR A 177 9.75 -5.43 7.78
C TYR A 177 9.82 -4.78 9.17
N ALA A 178 8.73 -4.81 9.94
CA ALA A 178 8.71 -4.30 11.30
C ALA A 178 9.70 -5.06 12.20
N ARG A 179 9.74 -6.40 12.13
CA ARG A 179 10.75 -7.20 12.86
C ARG A 179 12.17 -6.79 12.49
N GLY A 180 12.46 -6.66 11.19
CA GLY A 180 13.78 -6.23 10.72
C GLY A 180 14.15 -4.83 11.21
N ALA A 181 13.19 -3.89 11.21
CA ALA A 181 13.39 -2.55 11.70
C ALA A 181 13.67 -2.50 13.21
N ILE A 182 12.93 -3.27 14.02
CA ILE A 182 13.17 -3.36 15.48
C ILE A 182 14.57 -3.90 15.78
N PHE A 183 15.01 -4.93 15.04
CA PHE A 183 16.38 -5.44 15.16
C PHE A 183 17.42 -4.35 14.84
N GLY A 184 17.21 -3.60 13.76
CA GLY A 184 18.08 -2.48 13.39
C GLY A 184 18.10 -1.35 14.43
N LEU A 185 16.94 -0.98 14.97
CA LEU A 185 16.82 0.03 16.03
C LEU A 185 17.54 -0.38 17.31
N ARG A 186 17.41 -1.65 17.71
CA ARG A 186 18.12 -2.20 18.87
C ARG A 186 19.64 -2.22 18.63
N SER A 187 20.08 -2.66 17.45
CA SER A 187 21.50 -2.71 17.10
C SER A 187 22.14 -1.32 17.02
N ALA A 188 21.36 -0.30 16.69
CA ALA A 188 21.77 1.10 16.69
C ALA A 188 21.59 1.79 18.06
N GLU A 189 21.21 1.04 19.10
CA GLU A 189 20.98 1.53 20.46
C GLU A 189 19.92 2.66 20.56
N VAL A 190 19.02 2.77 19.57
CA VAL A 190 17.94 3.75 19.53
C VAL A 190 16.79 3.35 20.47
N ILE A 191 16.59 2.05 20.65
CA ILE A 191 15.63 1.50 21.60
C ILE A 191 16.31 0.57 22.58
N SER A 192 15.79 0.52 23.80
CA SER A 192 16.26 -0.41 24.83
C SER A 192 15.88 -1.86 24.52
N GLN A 193 16.52 -2.79 25.23
CA GLN A 193 16.16 -4.21 25.18
C GLN A 193 14.69 -4.44 25.55
N GLU A 194 14.20 -3.72 26.56
CA GLU A 194 12.83 -3.82 27.05
C GLU A 194 11.83 -3.33 26.00
N GLN A 195 12.11 -2.18 25.36
CA GLN A 195 11.30 -1.66 24.25
C GLN A 195 11.28 -2.63 23.07
N SER A 196 12.45 -3.19 22.70
CA SER A 196 12.54 -4.19 21.64
C SER A 196 11.71 -5.44 21.96
N SER A 197 11.74 -5.92 23.21
CA SER A 197 10.91 -7.06 23.64
C SER A 197 9.42 -6.74 23.53
N ALA A 198 8.99 -5.57 24.04
CA ALA A 198 7.60 -5.16 24.00
C ALA A 198 7.05 -5.05 22.55
N PHE A 199 7.86 -4.53 21.63
CA PHE A 199 7.48 -4.53 20.21
C PHE A 199 7.39 -5.94 19.62
N HIS A 200 8.30 -6.85 20.00
CA HIS A 200 8.23 -8.24 19.54
C HIS A 200 7.01 -8.97 20.07
N ASP A 201 6.63 -8.76 21.33
CA ASP A 201 5.43 -9.37 21.92
C ASP A 201 4.15 -8.91 21.17
N GLN A 202 4.07 -7.62 20.83
CA GLN A 202 2.96 -7.09 20.01
C GLN A 202 2.94 -7.68 18.60
N LEU A 203 4.12 -7.82 17.97
CA LEU A 203 4.22 -8.44 16.63
C LEU A 203 3.84 -9.92 16.64
N GLU A 204 4.22 -10.66 17.68
CA GLU A 204 3.87 -12.08 17.84
C GLU A 204 2.35 -12.27 17.95
N SER A 205 1.69 -11.41 18.73
CA SER A 205 0.24 -11.38 18.88
C SER A 205 -0.45 -11.04 17.54
N LEU A 206 -0.01 -9.99 16.86
CA LEU A 206 -0.52 -9.60 15.54
C LEU A 206 -0.31 -10.69 14.49
N LEU A 207 0.82 -11.39 14.52
CA LEU A 207 1.09 -12.50 13.61
C LEU A 207 0.08 -13.64 13.81
N GLY A 208 -0.22 -13.98 15.07
CA GLY A 208 -1.27 -14.94 15.40
C GLY A 208 -2.63 -14.53 14.83
N THR A 209 -3.01 -13.26 15.02
CA THR A 209 -4.26 -12.70 14.47
C THR A 209 -4.30 -12.73 12.94
N ILE A 210 -3.21 -12.35 12.26
CA ILE A 210 -3.13 -12.38 10.79
C ILE A 210 -3.22 -13.82 10.26
N HIS A 211 -2.62 -14.79 10.96
CA HIS A 211 -2.74 -16.20 10.61
C HIS A 211 -4.18 -16.69 10.72
N GLN A 212 -4.88 -16.38 11.82
CA GLN A 212 -6.28 -16.76 11.99
C GLN A 212 -7.16 -16.18 10.87
N LEU A 213 -7.02 -14.88 10.59
CA LEU A 213 -7.77 -14.22 9.49
C LEU A 213 -7.44 -14.85 8.12
N THR A 214 -6.21 -15.32 7.94
CA THR A 214 -5.81 -15.99 6.71
C THR A 214 -6.51 -17.35 6.61
N GLU A 215 -6.53 -18.14 7.68
CA GLU A 215 -7.25 -19.42 7.72
C GLU A 215 -8.74 -19.24 7.44
N ASP A 216 -9.38 -18.24 8.07
CA ASP A 216 -10.78 -17.92 7.87
C ASP A 216 -11.10 -17.52 6.42
N ALA A 217 -10.19 -16.78 5.76
CA ALA A 217 -10.35 -16.41 4.36
C ALA A 217 -10.18 -17.59 3.38
N TRP A 218 -9.48 -18.65 3.79
CA TRP A 218 -9.28 -19.88 2.99
C TRP A 218 -10.37 -20.94 3.19
N ALA A 219 -11.13 -20.89 4.29
CA ALA A 219 -12.19 -21.84 4.64
C ALA A 219 -13.45 -21.68 3.76
#